data_AF-A0A7I8VU47-F1
#
_entry.id   AF-A0A7I8VU47-F1
#
_cell.length_a   1.000
_cell.length_b   1.000
_cell.length_c   1.000
_cell.angle_alpha   90.00
_cell.angle_beta   90.00
_cell.angle_gamma   90.00
#
_symmetry.space_group_name_H-M   'P 1'
#
loop_
_entity.id
_entity.type
_entity.pdbx_description
1 polymer ?
#
loop_
_entity_poly.entity_id
_entity_poly.type
_entity_poly.pdbx_seq_one_letter_code
_entity_poly.pdbx_strand_id
1 'polypeptide(L)'
;MKSIEKKIPNVTLPLKIDIIKHSREVDGKSTAVHAKVLSPDDVTIHTFPSFPDYDASDCVLVFPSDDAKCLEDIYLEGGNNCSRDDDEPVAKRSKKRIQKAVFIDSTWNQVKEIIRDDRLKNLARVRIPDKKTLFWRPQKGKPDTFLATIESIYYFVKEFSKVYRFNDEDTNLDDILYFFMFFCEQIKDKSSFSNLKA
;
A
#
# COMPACT_ATOMS: atom_id res chain seq x y z
N MET A 1 -24.95 23.18 -7.73
CA MET A 1 -23.59 22.61 -7.85
C MET A 1 -23.65 21.39 -8.75
N LYS A 2 -22.87 21.31 -9.83
CA LYS A 2 -22.65 20.03 -10.53
C LYS A 2 -21.95 19.09 -9.52
N SER A 3 -22.46 17.88 -9.31
CA SER A 3 -21.89 16.94 -8.32
C SER A 3 -20.41 16.73 -8.59
N ILE A 4 -19.56 16.97 -7.59
CA ILE A 4 -18.10 16.76 -7.65
C ILE A 4 -17.74 15.29 -7.85
N GLU A 5 -18.64 14.40 -7.43
CA GLU A 5 -18.53 12.94 -7.53
C GLU A 5 -18.21 12.49 -8.97
N LYS A 6 -18.85 13.10 -9.98
CA LYS A 6 -18.62 12.75 -11.39
C LYS A 6 -17.26 13.20 -11.94
N LYS A 7 -16.47 13.93 -11.16
CA LYS A 7 -15.14 14.43 -11.56
C LYS A 7 -14.00 13.69 -10.87
N ILE A 8 -14.30 12.93 -9.82
CA ILE A 8 -13.31 12.15 -9.08
C ILE A 8 -13.33 10.74 -9.68
N PRO A 9 -12.19 10.21 -10.12
CA PRO A 9 -12.16 8.85 -10.64
C PRO A 9 -12.48 7.84 -9.54
N ASN A 10 -13.11 6.74 -9.92
CA ASN A 10 -13.34 5.60 -9.05
C ASN A 10 -12.43 4.46 -9.51
N VAL A 11 -11.64 3.93 -8.58
CA VAL A 11 -10.64 2.90 -8.84
C VAL A 11 -11.04 1.64 -8.08
N THR A 12 -11.26 0.55 -8.80
CA THR A 12 -11.42 -0.79 -8.21
C THR A 12 -10.06 -1.44 -8.04
N LEU A 13 -9.83 -2.07 -6.88
CA LEU A 13 -8.58 -2.73 -6.54
C LEU A 13 -8.75 -4.27 -6.58
N PRO A 14 -7.69 -5.03 -6.93
CA PRO A 14 -7.76 -6.49 -7.05
C PRO A 14 -7.82 -7.22 -5.69
N LEU A 15 -7.76 -6.48 -4.58
CA LEU A 15 -7.81 -6.99 -3.21
C LEU A 15 -8.28 -5.90 -2.24
N LYS A 16 -8.70 -6.29 -1.03
CA LYS A 16 -9.03 -5.33 0.03
C LYS A 16 -7.78 -4.74 0.66
N ILE A 17 -7.86 -3.47 1.02
CA ILE A 17 -6.78 -2.72 1.68
C ILE A 17 -7.30 -2.18 3.00
N ASP A 18 -6.60 -2.53 4.09
CA ASP A 18 -6.81 -1.90 5.38
C ASP A 18 -5.61 -0.99 5.68
N ILE A 19 -5.86 0.26 6.03
CA ILE A 19 -4.85 1.22 6.44
C ILE A 19 -5.01 1.47 7.94
N ILE A 20 -4.01 1.11 8.73
CA ILE A 20 -3.96 1.43 10.15
C ILE A 20 -3.28 2.78 10.31
N LYS A 21 -4.08 3.82 10.54
CA LYS A 21 -3.59 5.18 10.76
C LYS A 21 -3.30 5.39 12.24
N HIS A 22 -2.12 5.96 12.54
CA HIS A 22 -1.80 6.35 13.91
C HIS A 22 -2.68 7.54 14.35
N SER A 23 -3.25 7.52 15.56
CA SER A 23 -4.17 8.56 16.07
C SER A 23 -3.59 9.99 16.09
N ARG A 24 -2.27 10.10 16.28
CA ARG A 24 -1.51 11.37 16.20
C ARG A 24 -1.06 11.77 14.79
N GLU A 25 -1.39 11.03 13.74
CA GLU A 25 -1.02 11.37 12.37
C GLU A 25 -1.93 12.49 11.83
N VAL A 26 -1.34 13.56 11.28
CA VAL A 26 -2.09 14.75 10.85
C VAL A 26 -2.76 14.51 9.50
N ASP A 27 -4.07 14.68 9.40
CA ASP A 27 -4.82 14.41 8.16
C ASP A 27 -4.33 15.22 6.95
N GLY A 28 -3.95 16.49 7.17
CA GLY A 28 -3.39 17.31 6.10
C GLY A 28 -2.04 16.82 5.54
N LYS A 29 -1.38 15.86 6.20
CA LYS A 29 -0.10 15.25 5.76
C LYS A 29 -0.26 13.83 5.22
N SER A 30 -1.29 13.12 5.67
CA SER A 30 -1.59 11.76 5.25
C SER A 30 -2.01 11.70 3.79
N THR A 31 -1.48 10.72 3.06
CA THR A 31 -1.96 10.39 1.70
C THR A 31 -2.87 9.15 1.71
N ALA A 32 -3.11 8.53 2.88
CA ALA A 32 -4.01 7.39 3.01
C ALA A 32 -5.44 7.73 2.61
N VAL A 33 -5.89 8.95 2.91
CA VAL A 33 -7.24 9.41 2.56
C VAL A 33 -7.46 9.44 1.04
N HIS A 34 -6.41 9.61 0.23
CA HIS A 34 -6.53 9.55 -1.22
C HIS A 34 -7.06 8.19 -1.66
N ALA A 35 -6.50 7.11 -1.12
CA ALA A 35 -6.92 5.74 -1.43
C ALA A 35 -8.39 5.51 -1.03
N LYS A 36 -8.81 5.99 0.15
CA LYS A 36 -10.21 5.82 0.60
C LYS A 36 -11.22 6.58 -0.27
N VAL A 37 -10.85 7.78 -0.74
CA VAL A 37 -11.74 8.58 -1.59
C VAL A 37 -11.85 7.97 -3.00
N LEU A 38 -10.75 7.45 -3.54
CA LEU A 38 -10.68 6.92 -4.91
C LEU A 38 -11.17 5.47 -4.99
N SER A 39 -11.02 4.68 -3.93
CA SER A 39 -11.41 3.27 -3.85
C SER A 39 -12.23 2.98 -2.59
N PRO A 40 -13.42 3.59 -2.44
CA PRO A 40 -14.19 3.52 -1.19
C PRO A 40 -14.65 2.12 -0.81
N ASP A 41 -14.87 1.23 -1.78
CA ASP A 41 -15.34 -0.13 -1.54
C ASP A 41 -14.20 -1.10 -1.18
N ASP A 42 -12.97 -0.77 -1.58
CA ASP A 42 -11.81 -1.65 -1.41
C ASP A 42 -10.87 -1.22 -0.29
N VAL A 43 -10.92 0.05 0.10
CA VAL A 43 -10.04 0.63 1.13
C VAL A 43 -10.82 0.91 2.40
N THR A 44 -10.29 0.49 3.55
CA THR A 44 -10.79 0.86 4.88
C THR A 44 -9.67 1.53 5.68
N ILE A 45 -9.95 2.67 6.30
CA ILE A 45 -9.00 3.33 7.21
C ILE A 45 -9.47 3.10 8.64
N HIS A 46 -8.59 2.49 9.43
CA HIS A 46 -8.76 2.29 10.86
C HIS A 46 -7.90 3.28 11.64
N THR A 47 -8.35 3.70 12.82
CA THR A 47 -7.56 4.58 13.69
C THR A 47 -7.03 3.76 14.86
N PHE A 48 -5.71 3.62 14.96
CA PHE A 48 -5.06 2.89 16.05
C PHE A 48 -5.43 3.48 17.43
N PRO A 49 -5.79 2.65 18.43
CA PRO A 49 -5.67 1.18 18.49
C PRO A 49 -6.88 0.38 17.98
N SER A 50 -7.90 1.02 17.42
CA SER A 50 -9.14 0.39 16.97
C SER A 50 -9.04 -0.09 15.51
N PHE A 51 -8.72 -1.36 15.31
CA PHE A 51 -8.68 -2.05 14.01
C PHE A 51 -9.00 -3.56 14.20
N PRO A 52 -9.38 -4.32 13.16
CA PRO A 52 -9.81 -5.71 13.32
C PRO A 52 -8.63 -6.67 13.54
N ASP A 53 -8.96 -7.90 13.91
CA ASP A 53 -8.03 -9.04 13.78
C ASP A 53 -7.91 -9.44 12.30
N TYR A 54 -6.79 -10.07 11.93
CA TYR A 54 -6.51 -10.51 10.57
C TYR A 54 -6.19 -12.00 10.52
N ASP A 55 -6.65 -12.69 9.48
CA ASP A 55 -6.25 -14.07 9.20
C ASP A 55 -4.93 -14.10 8.41
N ALA A 56 -3.88 -14.66 9.00
CA ALA A 56 -2.57 -14.77 8.36
C ALA A 56 -2.56 -15.71 7.13
N SER A 57 -3.62 -16.50 6.94
CA SER A 57 -3.77 -17.40 5.80
C SER A 57 -3.95 -16.65 4.47
N ASP A 58 -4.62 -15.50 4.48
CA ASP A 58 -4.94 -14.71 3.29
C ASP A 58 -4.64 -13.19 3.41
N CYS A 59 -4.07 -12.77 4.54
CA CYS A 59 -3.68 -11.39 4.78
C CYS A 59 -2.15 -11.21 4.83
N VAL A 60 -1.67 -10.09 4.28
CA VAL A 60 -0.27 -9.65 4.36
C VAL A 60 -0.15 -8.26 4.94
N LEU A 61 0.99 -7.98 5.56
CA LEU A 61 1.37 -6.66 6.02
C LEU A 61 2.41 -6.08 5.05
N VAL A 62 2.12 -4.93 4.43
CA VAL A 62 3.07 -4.21 3.59
C VAL A 62 3.92 -3.32 4.49
N PHE A 63 5.09 -3.84 4.88
CA PHE A 63 5.98 -3.15 5.81
C PHE A 63 7.44 -3.58 5.62
N PRO A 64 8.39 -2.64 5.49
CA PRO A 64 9.80 -2.97 5.38
C PRO A 64 10.33 -3.49 6.72
N SER A 65 10.94 -4.66 6.70
CA SER A 65 11.56 -5.31 7.85
C SER A 65 12.57 -6.37 7.38
N ASP A 66 13.46 -6.79 8.26
CA ASP A 66 14.53 -7.74 7.92
C ASP A 66 13.99 -9.10 7.48
N ASP A 67 12.79 -9.48 7.94
CA ASP A 67 12.08 -10.71 7.58
C ASP A 67 11.06 -10.52 6.44
N ALA A 68 10.98 -9.33 5.84
CA ALA A 68 10.06 -9.05 4.73
C ALA A 68 10.49 -9.75 3.43
N LYS A 69 9.52 -10.39 2.78
CA LYS A 69 9.70 -11.15 1.53
C LYS A 69 9.21 -10.35 0.33
N CYS A 70 9.67 -10.71 -0.87
CA CYS A 70 9.03 -10.19 -2.08
C CYS A 70 7.68 -10.88 -2.29
N LEU A 71 6.78 -10.26 -3.05
CA LEU A 71 5.42 -10.79 -3.20
C LEU A 71 5.38 -12.12 -3.96
N GLU A 72 6.32 -12.33 -4.90
CA GLU A 72 6.48 -13.58 -5.63
C GLU A 72 6.80 -14.76 -4.68
N ASP A 73 7.67 -14.56 -3.69
CA ASP A 73 8.01 -15.60 -2.71
C ASP A 73 6.76 -16.02 -1.91
N ILE A 74 5.97 -15.04 -1.45
CA ILE A 74 4.73 -15.30 -0.70
C ILE A 74 3.72 -16.06 -1.57
N TYR A 75 3.60 -15.70 -2.85
CA TYR A 75 2.72 -16.38 -3.80
C TYR A 75 3.05 -17.86 -3.96
N LEU A 76 4.35 -18.20 -3.97
CA LEU A 76 4.85 -19.57 -4.13
C LEU A 76 4.83 -20.41 -2.84
N GLU A 77 4.73 -19.78 -1.66
CA GLU A 77 4.75 -20.47 -0.36
C GLU A 77 3.52 -21.33 -0.04
N GLY A 78 2.41 -21.19 -0.77
CA GLY A 78 1.17 -21.92 -0.50
C GLY A 78 1.23 -23.45 -0.67
N GLY A 79 2.38 -24.01 -1.08
CA GLY A 79 2.54 -25.42 -1.46
C GLY A 79 3.33 -26.31 -0.50
N ASN A 80 3.80 -25.81 0.65
CA ASN A 80 4.82 -26.52 1.45
C ASN A 80 4.33 -27.28 2.71
N ASN A 81 3.02 -27.38 2.95
CA ASN A 81 2.50 -28.11 4.14
C ASN A 81 1.97 -29.53 3.86
N CYS A 82 2.36 -30.13 2.74
CA CYS A 82 2.09 -31.55 2.47
C CYS A 82 3.43 -32.25 2.22
N SER A 83 3.60 -33.40 2.87
CA SER A 83 4.67 -34.41 2.77
C SER A 83 5.59 -34.31 1.55
N ARG A 84 6.90 -34.37 1.81
CA ARG A 84 7.99 -34.47 0.82
C ARG A 84 7.82 -35.69 -0.09
N ASP A 85 7.23 -35.51 -1.25
CA ASP A 85 7.48 -36.33 -2.44
C ASP A 85 8.02 -35.38 -3.52
N ASP A 86 9.34 -35.39 -3.70
CA ASP A 86 10.13 -34.43 -4.51
C ASP A 86 9.98 -34.60 -6.04
N ASP A 87 8.94 -35.30 -6.53
CA ASP A 87 8.76 -35.65 -7.95
C ASP A 87 7.57 -34.99 -8.67
N GLU A 88 6.75 -34.16 -8.00
CA GLU A 88 5.62 -33.47 -8.66
C GLU A 88 6.08 -32.16 -9.35
N PRO A 89 5.77 -31.95 -10.65
CA PRO A 89 6.13 -30.74 -11.38
C PRO A 89 5.63 -29.47 -10.67
N VAL A 90 6.51 -28.47 -10.57
CA VAL A 90 6.32 -27.14 -9.94
C VAL A 90 4.98 -26.47 -10.29
N ALA A 91 4.39 -26.80 -11.45
CA ALA A 91 3.12 -26.28 -11.94
C ALA A 91 1.87 -26.67 -11.10
N LYS A 92 1.95 -27.64 -10.19
CA LYS A 92 0.81 -28.11 -9.37
C LYS A 92 0.83 -27.69 -7.90
N ARG A 93 1.85 -26.94 -7.44
CA ARG A 93 1.85 -26.41 -6.06
C ARG A 93 0.71 -25.41 -5.88
N SER A 94 -0.09 -25.57 -4.83
CA SER A 94 -1.11 -24.60 -4.42
C SER A 94 -0.43 -23.26 -4.16
N LYS A 95 -0.89 -22.21 -4.81
CA LYS A 95 -0.39 -20.84 -4.61
C LYS A 95 -1.09 -20.20 -3.42
N LYS A 96 -0.38 -19.40 -2.64
CA LYS A 96 -1.01 -18.67 -1.54
C LYS A 96 -2.00 -17.66 -2.14
N ARG A 97 -3.26 -17.71 -1.70
CA ARG A 97 -4.27 -16.74 -2.10
C ARG A 97 -4.30 -15.62 -1.07
N ILE A 98 -3.93 -14.43 -1.49
CA ILE A 98 -4.01 -13.22 -0.67
C ILE A 98 -5.27 -12.45 -1.06
N GLN A 99 -6.07 -12.06 -0.07
CA GLN A 99 -7.31 -11.30 -0.24
C GLN A 99 -7.23 -9.90 0.36
N LYS A 100 -6.29 -9.68 1.30
CA LYS A 100 -6.15 -8.41 2.00
C LYS A 100 -4.69 -8.01 2.20
N ALA A 101 -4.40 -6.73 1.97
CA ALA A 101 -3.14 -6.11 2.34
C ALA A 101 -3.35 -5.02 3.40
N VAL A 102 -2.52 -5.05 4.45
CA VAL A 102 -2.52 -4.06 5.52
C VAL A 102 -1.38 -3.09 5.31
N PHE A 103 -1.66 -1.79 5.43
CA PHE A 103 -0.69 -0.70 5.39
C PHE A 103 -0.73 0.07 6.71
N ILE A 104 0.36 0.77 7.03
CA ILE A 104 0.42 1.62 8.22
C ILE A 104 0.67 3.07 7.79
N ASP A 105 -0.23 3.97 8.20
CA ASP A 105 -0.11 5.41 7.95
C ASP A 105 0.31 6.13 9.23
N SER A 106 1.62 6.38 9.35
CA SER A 106 2.22 7.03 10.51
C SER A 106 3.63 7.55 10.22
N THR A 107 4.17 8.37 11.11
CA THR A 107 5.61 8.64 11.09
C THR A 107 6.44 7.42 11.53
N TRP A 108 7.70 7.35 11.10
CA TRP A 108 8.65 6.31 11.51
C TRP A 108 8.89 6.18 13.02
N ASN A 109 8.65 7.24 13.78
CA ASN A 109 8.77 7.17 15.24
C ASN A 109 7.51 6.52 15.86
N GLN A 110 6.34 6.83 15.30
CA GLN A 110 5.04 6.36 15.77
C GLN A 110 4.74 4.91 15.37
N VAL A 111 5.24 4.46 14.22
CA VAL A 111 4.97 3.10 13.69
C VAL A 111 5.35 1.98 14.66
N LYS A 112 6.29 2.24 15.57
CA LYS A 112 6.74 1.27 16.59
C LYS A 112 5.62 0.81 17.52
N GLU A 113 4.64 1.67 17.79
CA GLU A 113 3.48 1.30 18.63
C GLU A 113 2.55 0.35 17.87
N ILE A 114 2.34 0.59 16.57
CA ILE A 114 1.45 -0.20 15.72
C ILE A 114 2.07 -1.57 15.41
N ILE A 115 3.34 -1.60 14.97
CA ILE A 115 4.00 -2.84 14.49
C ILE A 115 4.19 -3.90 15.59
N ARG A 116 4.14 -3.49 16.86
CA ARG A 116 4.28 -4.38 18.02
C ARG A 116 2.96 -5.01 18.46
N ASP A 117 1.84 -4.55 17.92
CA ASP A 117 0.50 -5.06 18.24
C ASP A 117 0.39 -6.54 17.84
N ASP A 118 -0.16 -7.36 18.74
CA ASP A 118 -0.25 -8.81 18.58
C ASP A 118 -0.99 -9.23 17.31
N ARG A 119 -1.98 -8.42 16.88
CA ARG A 119 -2.80 -8.67 15.68
C ARG A 119 -2.00 -8.66 14.38
N LEU A 120 -0.81 -8.06 14.38
CA LEU A 120 0.06 -7.96 13.21
C LEU A 120 1.23 -8.95 13.23
N LYS A 121 1.51 -9.60 14.38
CA LYS A 121 2.72 -10.41 14.57
C LYS A 121 2.83 -11.60 13.63
N ASN A 122 1.70 -12.21 13.28
CA ASN A 122 1.66 -13.43 12.47
C ASN A 122 1.47 -13.15 10.97
N LEU A 123 1.29 -11.88 10.57
CA LEU A 123 1.11 -11.54 9.17
C LEU A 123 2.46 -11.62 8.44
N ALA A 124 2.47 -12.29 7.29
CA ALA A 124 3.62 -12.28 6.41
C ALA A 124 3.88 -10.84 5.93
N ARG A 125 5.15 -10.41 6.01
CA ARG A 125 5.55 -9.05 5.63
C ARG A 125 6.02 -9.02 4.19
N VAL A 126 5.44 -8.09 3.41
CA VAL A 126 5.84 -7.80 2.03
C VAL A 126 6.68 -6.54 2.01
N ARG A 127 7.85 -6.61 1.38
CA ARG A 127 8.62 -5.42 1.01
C ARG A 127 8.32 -5.02 -0.42
N ILE A 128 8.16 -3.73 -0.64
CA ILE A 128 8.14 -3.14 -1.99
C ILE A 128 9.60 -2.90 -2.40
N PRO A 129 10.02 -3.23 -3.63
CA PRO A 129 11.35 -2.88 -4.13
C PRO A 129 11.61 -1.37 -4.02
N ASP A 130 12.88 -0.97 -3.86
CA ASP A 130 13.22 0.45 -3.74
C ASP A 130 12.70 1.25 -4.94
N LYS A 131 11.87 2.25 -4.64
CA LYS A 131 11.30 3.19 -5.60
C LYS A 131 11.59 4.61 -5.14
N LYS A 132 11.98 5.46 -6.08
CA LYS A 132 12.14 6.88 -5.80
C LYS A 132 10.76 7.52 -5.63
N THR A 133 10.53 8.15 -4.49
CA THR A 133 9.29 8.87 -4.21
C THR A 133 9.19 10.16 -5.03
N LEU A 134 7.96 10.50 -5.42
CA LEU A 134 7.59 11.82 -5.94
C LEU A 134 6.97 12.70 -4.85
N PHE A 135 6.98 12.26 -3.59
CA PHE A 135 6.32 12.95 -2.49
C PHE A 135 6.86 14.36 -2.29
N TRP A 136 5.96 15.33 -2.46
CA TRP A 136 6.26 16.75 -2.45
C TRP A 136 6.62 17.32 -1.07
N ARG A 137 6.52 16.51 -0.01
CA ARG A 137 6.92 16.83 1.37
C ARG A 137 8.02 15.89 1.84
N PRO A 138 9.23 15.96 1.27
CA PRO A 138 10.32 15.08 1.65
C PRO A 138 10.64 15.25 3.14
N GLN A 139 10.89 14.13 3.82
CA GLN A 139 11.26 14.13 5.23
C GLN A 139 12.75 14.43 5.36
N LYS A 140 13.12 15.50 6.08
CA LYS A 140 14.52 15.93 6.23
C LYS A 140 15.38 14.78 6.78
N GLY A 141 16.47 14.48 6.08
CA GLY A 141 17.41 13.43 6.48
C GLY A 141 16.90 12.00 6.28
N LYS A 142 15.81 11.81 5.52
CA LYS A 142 15.34 10.49 5.09
C LYS A 142 15.66 10.25 3.61
N PRO A 143 15.91 8.99 3.20
CA PRO A 143 16.12 8.64 1.80
C PRO A 143 14.92 9.03 0.93
N ASP A 144 15.18 9.31 -0.35
CA ASP A 144 14.14 9.49 -1.37
C ASP A 144 13.50 8.16 -1.82
N THR A 145 13.81 7.06 -1.12
CA THR A 145 13.13 5.77 -1.26
C THR A 145 11.97 5.58 -0.27
N PHE A 146 11.75 6.55 0.62
CA PHE A 146 10.67 6.50 1.60
C PHE A 146 9.37 6.99 0.97
N LEU A 147 8.62 6.03 0.44
CA LEU A 147 7.33 6.24 -0.23
C LEU A 147 6.26 6.83 0.70
N ALA A 148 5.39 7.67 0.15
CA ALA A 148 4.13 8.03 0.79
C ALA A 148 3.18 6.82 0.80
N THR A 149 2.23 6.78 1.74
CA THR A 149 1.25 5.69 1.88
C THR A 149 0.55 5.35 0.56
N ILE A 150 0.13 6.37 -0.20
CA ILE A 150 -0.54 6.15 -1.50
C ILE A 150 0.40 5.59 -2.58
N GLU A 151 1.69 5.96 -2.57
CA GLU A 151 2.68 5.39 -3.49
C GLU A 151 2.97 3.93 -3.13
N SER A 152 3.07 3.62 -1.83
CA SER A 152 3.19 2.24 -1.35
C SER A 152 2.01 1.39 -1.82
N ILE A 153 0.78 1.90 -1.72
CA ILE A 153 -0.42 1.22 -2.25
C ILE A 153 -0.28 1.01 -3.75
N TYR A 154 0.03 2.05 -4.53
CA TYR A 154 0.19 1.96 -5.98
C TYR A 154 1.20 0.88 -6.39
N TYR A 155 2.42 0.94 -5.85
CA TYR A 155 3.47 0.00 -6.24
C TYR A 155 3.19 -1.42 -5.79
N PHE A 156 2.62 -1.60 -4.58
CA PHE A 156 2.21 -2.91 -4.12
C PHE A 156 1.11 -3.51 -5.00
N VAL A 157 0.04 -2.76 -5.29
CA VAL A 157 -1.08 -3.25 -6.12
C VAL A 157 -0.61 -3.57 -7.53
N LYS A 158 0.28 -2.76 -8.12
CA LYS A 158 0.88 -3.02 -9.43
C LYS A 158 1.68 -4.32 -9.45
N GLU A 159 2.47 -4.58 -8.42
CA GLU A 159 3.19 -5.85 -8.28
C GLU A 159 2.22 -7.02 -8.05
N PHE A 160 1.18 -6.81 -7.23
CA PHE A 160 0.15 -7.79 -6.95
C PHE A 160 -0.59 -8.22 -8.21
N SER A 161 -1.09 -7.28 -9.01
CA SER A 161 -1.74 -7.59 -10.29
C SER A 161 -0.84 -8.42 -11.20
N LYS A 162 0.44 -8.08 -11.29
CA LYS A 162 1.42 -8.82 -12.10
C LYS A 162 1.62 -10.26 -11.59
N VAL A 163 1.88 -10.44 -10.30
CA VAL A 163 2.15 -11.75 -9.69
C VAL A 163 0.93 -12.67 -9.78
N TYR A 164 -0.25 -12.13 -9.47
CA TYR A 164 -1.49 -12.89 -9.45
C TYR A 164 -2.21 -12.94 -10.81
N ARG A 165 -1.66 -12.28 -11.84
CA ARG A 165 -2.21 -12.19 -13.20
C ARG A 165 -3.64 -11.61 -13.22
N PHE A 166 -3.90 -10.58 -12.42
CA PHE A 166 -5.12 -9.78 -12.58
C PHE A 166 -5.04 -8.97 -13.88
N ASN A 167 -6.17 -8.83 -14.56
CA ASN A 167 -6.25 -8.03 -15.76
C ASN A 167 -6.22 -6.54 -15.39
N ASP A 168 -5.11 -5.87 -15.66
CA ASP A 168 -4.98 -4.43 -15.38
C ASP A 168 -5.82 -3.58 -16.33
N GLU A 169 -6.29 -4.13 -17.47
CA GLU A 169 -7.11 -3.40 -18.45
C GLU A 169 -8.46 -2.96 -17.88
N ASP A 170 -8.97 -3.65 -16.85
CA ASP A 170 -10.23 -3.32 -16.17
C ASP A 170 -10.04 -2.38 -14.96
N THR A 171 -8.79 -2.15 -14.54
CA THR A 171 -8.46 -1.30 -13.39
C THR A 171 -7.72 -0.05 -13.85
N ASN A 172 -8.31 1.14 -13.71
CA ASN A 172 -7.57 2.38 -13.92
C ASN A 172 -6.64 2.67 -12.72
N LEU A 173 -5.69 1.78 -12.44
CA LEU A 173 -4.88 1.81 -11.23
C LEU A 173 -4.09 3.11 -11.10
N ASP A 174 -3.61 3.69 -12.21
CA ASP A 174 -2.87 4.95 -12.19
C ASP A 174 -3.71 6.10 -11.61
N ASP A 175 -5.04 6.06 -11.73
CA ASP A 175 -5.95 7.05 -11.11
C ASP A 175 -5.91 7.03 -9.57
N ILE A 176 -5.38 5.97 -8.94
CA ILE A 176 -5.19 5.95 -7.48
C ILE A 176 -4.23 7.08 -7.02
N LEU A 177 -3.39 7.56 -7.95
CA LEU A 177 -2.47 8.67 -7.73
C LEU A 177 -3.07 10.03 -8.09
N TYR A 178 -4.35 10.12 -8.49
CA TYR A 178 -4.99 11.35 -8.98
C TYR A 178 -4.75 12.56 -8.07
N PHE A 179 -5.13 12.47 -6.79
CA PHE A 179 -4.92 13.57 -5.84
C PHE A 179 -3.44 13.78 -5.50
N PHE A 180 -2.65 12.71 -5.48
CA PHE A 180 -1.22 12.80 -5.21
C PHE A 180 -0.50 13.62 -6.29
N MET A 181 -0.77 13.33 -7.56
CA MET A 181 -0.22 14.07 -8.69
C MET A 181 -0.74 15.50 -8.77
N PHE A 182 -2.03 15.71 -8.50
CA PHE A 182 -2.58 17.06 -8.38
C PHE A 182 -1.79 17.91 -7.38
N PHE A 183 -1.52 17.41 -6.16
CA PHE A 183 -0.74 18.16 -5.18
C PHE A 183 0.73 18.33 -5.56
N CYS A 184 1.34 17.32 -6.20
CA CYS A 184 2.68 17.44 -6.75
C CYS A 184 2.79 18.60 -7.75
N GLU A 185 1.85 18.71 -8.68
CA GLU A 185 1.80 19.78 -9.69
C GLU A 185 1.61 21.15 -9.06
N GLN A 186 0.62 21.30 -8.18
CA GLN A 186 0.33 22.57 -7.50
C GLN A 186 1.54 23.12 -6.71
N ILE A 187 2.43 22.24 -6.23
CA ILE A 187 3.59 22.65 -5.45
C ILE A 187 4.79 22.95 -6.34
N LYS A 188 4.97 22.21 -7.43
CA LYS A 188 5.97 22.54 -8.46
C LYS A 188 5.69 23.92 -9.04
N ASP A 189 4.43 24.23 -9.36
CA ASP A 189 4.03 25.54 -9.85
C ASP A 189 4.31 26.65 -8.83
N LYS A 190 4.03 26.43 -7.54
CA LYS A 190 4.36 27.43 -6.51
C LYS A 190 5.87 27.63 -6.34
N SER A 191 6.67 26.57 -6.49
CA SER A 191 8.12 26.64 -6.39
C SER A 191 8.77 27.44 -7.52
N SER A 192 8.21 27.39 -8.74
CA SER A 192 8.66 28.20 -9.87
C SER A 192 8.33 29.69 -9.68
N PHE A 193 7.22 30.02 -9.02
CA PHE A 193 6.91 31.42 -8.63
C PHE A 193 7.83 31.98 -7.54
N SER A 194 8.30 31.16 -6.60
CA SER A 194 9.28 31.63 -5.59
C SER A 194 10.67 31.89 -6.17
N ASN A 195 11.05 31.21 -7.27
CA ASN A 195 12.32 31.41 -7.95
C ASN A 195 12.35 32.65 -8.88
N LEU A 196 11.19 33.28 -9.12
CA LEU A 196 11.06 34.53 -9.88
C LEU A 196 11.11 35.79 -8.99
N LYS A 197 11.21 35.62 -7.66
CA LYS A 197 11.27 36.71 -6.68
C LYS A 197 12.63 36.84 -5.98
N ALA A 198 13.68 36.24 -6.55
CA ALA A 198 15.07 36.40 -6.11
C ALA A 198 15.82 37.33 -7.06
#